data_AF-I4DQ60-F1
#
_entry.id   AF-I4DQ60-F1
#
_cell.length_a   1.000
_cell.length_b   1.000
_cell.length_c   1.000
_cell.angle_alpha   90.00
_cell.angle_beta   90.00
_cell.angle_gamma   90.00
#
_symmetry.space_group_name_H-M   'P 1'
#
loop_
_entity.id
_entity.type
_entity.pdbx_description
1 polymer ?
#
loop_
_entity_poly.entity_id
_entity_poly.type
_entity_poly.pdbx_seq_one_letter_code
_entity_poly.pdbx_strand_id
1 'polypeptide(L)'
;MYLTNLMTKNLLIVCKQSSRSISCTQTLNIKEWRVSRGLPVNRNAEGVLTDGPDYTFLDGRPTPLLHKQKLRMLKQRDFASRIVELSSELDFAKTRHEKMIEAKEEERKTILSNRLKPKGKALLNKK
;
A
#
# COMPACT_ATOMS: atom_id res chain seq x y z
N MET A 1 -27.64 27.94 -76.56
CA MET A 1 -28.91 27.31 -76.14
C MET A 1 -28.60 26.30 -75.05
N TYR A 2 -29.08 26.57 -73.84
CA TYR A 2 -28.86 25.81 -72.61
C TYR A 2 -29.88 24.68 -72.48
N LEU A 3 -29.44 23.42 -72.44
CA LEU A 3 -30.19 22.23 -72.00
C LEU A 3 -29.13 21.14 -71.71
N THR A 4 -29.06 20.36 -70.64
CA THR A 4 -29.76 20.23 -69.34
C THR A 4 -28.81 19.43 -68.43
N ASN A 5 -28.67 19.85 -67.18
CA ASN A 5 -28.06 19.04 -66.12
C ASN A 5 -28.83 17.72 -65.95
N LEU A 6 -28.14 16.59 -65.84
CA LEU A 6 -28.61 15.50 -65.00
C LEU A 6 -27.44 14.82 -64.29
N MET A 7 -27.39 15.09 -62.99
CA MET A 7 -26.49 14.54 -61.99
C MET A 7 -26.63 13.02 -61.91
N THR A 8 -25.56 12.29 -62.22
CA THR A 8 -25.38 10.92 -61.72
C THR A 8 -23.98 10.76 -61.15
N LYS A 9 -23.76 11.32 -59.97
CA LYS A 9 -22.73 10.81 -59.06
C LYS A 9 -23.44 10.33 -57.82
N ASN A 10 -23.61 9.02 -57.77
CA ASN A 10 -24.13 8.24 -56.67
C ASN A 10 -23.68 8.83 -55.33
N LEU A 11 -24.65 9.40 -54.62
CA LEU A 11 -24.55 9.73 -53.22
C LEU A 11 -24.53 8.39 -52.47
N LEU A 12 -23.34 7.78 -52.40
CA LEU A 12 -23.08 6.76 -51.40
C LEU A 12 -23.02 7.49 -50.06
N ILE A 13 -24.20 7.66 -49.47
CA ILE A 13 -24.36 8.00 -48.06
C ILE A 13 -23.74 6.83 -47.29
N VAL A 14 -22.46 6.95 -46.98
CA VAL A 14 -21.82 6.14 -45.94
C VAL A 14 -22.45 6.63 -44.64
N CYS A 15 -23.55 6.01 -44.23
CA CYS A 15 -24.01 6.07 -42.87
C CYS A 15 -22.90 5.45 -42.02
N LYS A 16 -22.00 6.27 -41.47
CA LYS A 16 -21.09 5.83 -40.40
C LYS A 16 -21.99 5.37 -39.27
N GLN A 17 -22.20 4.06 -39.13
CA GLN A 17 -22.84 3.47 -37.97
C GLN A 17 -22.06 3.95 -36.74
N SER A 18 -22.60 4.95 -36.06
CA SER A 18 -22.15 5.28 -34.71
C SER A 18 -22.70 4.18 -33.79
N SER A 19 -22.04 3.03 -33.77
CA SER A 19 -22.27 2.04 -32.73
C SER A 19 -21.82 2.67 -31.41
N ARG A 20 -22.75 3.22 -30.65
CA ARG A 20 -22.49 3.50 -29.24
C ARG A 20 -22.38 2.15 -28.56
N SER A 21 -21.17 1.74 -28.19
CA SER A 21 -20.97 0.55 -27.38
C SER A 21 -21.60 0.80 -26.01
N ILE A 22 -22.79 0.24 -25.76
CA ILE A 22 -23.36 0.21 -24.42
C ILE A 22 -22.63 -0.90 -23.68
N SER A 23 -21.67 -0.54 -22.82
CA SER A 23 -20.97 -1.51 -21.99
C SER A 23 -21.86 -1.91 -20.82
N CYS A 24 -22.46 -3.10 -20.88
CA CYS A 24 -23.16 -3.73 -19.76
C CYS A 24 -22.17 -4.48 -18.85
N THR A 25 -21.08 -3.84 -18.41
CA THR A 25 -20.17 -4.45 -17.43
C THR A 25 -20.82 -4.41 -16.05
N GLN A 26 -20.95 -5.56 -15.39
CA GLN A 26 -21.49 -5.68 -14.04
C GLN A 26 -20.70 -4.79 -13.06
N THR A 27 -21.41 -4.17 -12.10
CA THR A 27 -20.82 -3.23 -11.12
C THR A 27 -19.76 -3.85 -10.21
N LEU A 28 -19.77 -5.19 -10.06
CA LEU A 28 -18.76 -5.95 -9.33
C LEU A 28 -17.41 -5.94 -10.06
N ASN A 29 -17.40 -6.14 -11.38
CA ASN A 29 -16.18 -6.12 -12.19
C ASN A 29 -15.45 -4.76 -12.09
N ILE A 30 -16.19 -3.66 -11.89
CA ILE A 30 -15.61 -2.32 -11.74
C ILE A 30 -14.85 -2.18 -10.40
N LYS A 31 -15.38 -2.77 -9.32
CA LYS A 31 -14.72 -2.74 -8.00
C LYS A 31 -13.45 -3.59 -8.02
N GLU A 32 -13.53 -4.79 -8.57
CA GLU A 32 -12.38 -5.69 -8.73
C GLU A 32 -11.30 -5.07 -9.62
N TRP A 33 -11.70 -4.42 -10.72
CA TRP A 33 -10.78 -3.67 -11.57
C TRP A 33 -10.09 -2.52 -10.83
N ARG A 34 -10.77 -1.85 -9.89
CA ARG A 34 -10.13 -0.80 -9.08
C ARG A 34 -9.09 -1.40 -8.15
N VAL A 35 -9.44 -2.47 -7.44
CA VAL A 35 -8.52 -3.15 -6.52
C VAL A 35 -7.30 -3.68 -7.29
N SER A 36 -7.49 -4.26 -8.47
CA SER A 36 -6.39 -4.76 -9.30
C SER A 36 -5.48 -3.64 -9.83
N ARG A 37 -5.95 -2.39 -9.83
CA ARG A 37 -5.17 -1.19 -10.14
C ARG A 37 -4.61 -0.48 -8.90
N GLY A 38 -4.77 -1.06 -7.70
CA GLY A 38 -4.32 -0.45 -6.46
C GLY A 38 -5.15 0.77 -6.02
N LEU A 39 -6.39 0.89 -6.52
CA LEU A 39 -7.33 1.95 -6.15
C LEU A 39 -8.32 1.44 -5.08
N PRO A 40 -8.91 2.33 -4.26
CA PRO A 40 -9.88 1.92 -3.26
C PRO A 40 -11.16 1.34 -3.89
N VAL A 41 -11.78 0.39 -3.20
CA VAL A 41 -13.08 -0.19 -3.60
C VAL A 41 -14.16 0.88 -3.67
N ASN A 42 -14.20 1.74 -2.67
CA ASN A 42 -15.07 2.91 -2.65
C ASN A 42 -14.35 4.10 -3.28
N ARG A 43 -14.98 4.73 -4.28
CA ARG A 43 -14.46 5.90 -4.98
C ARG A 43 -14.18 7.07 -4.04
N ASN A 44 -14.98 7.22 -2.98
CA ASN A 44 -14.92 8.36 -2.06
C ASN A 44 -14.10 8.05 -0.79
N ALA A 45 -13.32 6.96 -0.79
CA ALA A 45 -12.50 6.60 0.37
C ALA A 45 -11.22 7.45 0.45
N GLU A 46 -10.52 7.56 -0.67
CA GLU A 46 -9.22 8.22 -0.78
C GLU A 46 -8.98 8.66 -2.23
N GLY A 47 -8.11 9.66 -2.40
CA GLY A 47 -7.65 10.15 -3.69
C GLY A 47 -8.07 11.58 -4.00
N VAL A 48 -7.68 12.07 -5.18
CA VAL A 48 -7.79 13.48 -5.59
C VAL A 48 -9.21 14.03 -5.42
N LEU A 49 -10.24 13.22 -5.70
CA LEU A 49 -11.64 13.62 -5.57
C LEU A 49 -12.05 13.93 -4.12
N THR A 50 -11.48 13.23 -3.15
CA THR A 50 -11.88 13.31 -1.73
C THR A 50 -10.91 14.12 -0.87
N ASP A 51 -9.64 14.14 -1.25
CA ASP A 51 -8.57 14.79 -0.50
C ASP A 51 -8.18 16.16 -1.08
N GLY A 52 -8.59 16.44 -2.33
CA GLY A 52 -8.46 17.76 -2.95
C GLY A 52 -9.48 18.77 -2.40
N PRO A 53 -9.21 20.08 -2.54
CA PRO A 53 -10.17 21.12 -2.17
C PRO A 53 -11.30 21.23 -3.20
N ASP A 54 -12.54 21.37 -2.72
CA ASP A 54 -13.72 21.49 -3.60
C ASP A 54 -13.79 22.85 -4.33
N TYR A 55 -13.19 23.89 -3.76
CA TYR A 55 -13.15 25.25 -4.31
C TYR A 55 -11.80 25.90 -4.00
N THR A 56 -11.48 27.00 -4.68
CA THR A 56 -10.31 27.86 -4.41
C THR A 56 -10.71 29.34 -4.53
N PHE A 57 -10.02 30.23 -3.82
CA PHE A 57 -10.27 31.66 -3.92
C PHE A 57 -9.68 32.24 -5.21
N LEU A 58 -10.36 33.19 -5.84
CA LEU A 58 -9.86 33.88 -7.05
C LEU A 58 -8.52 34.60 -6.80
N ASP A 59 -8.32 35.09 -5.58
CA ASP A 59 -7.07 35.72 -5.13
C ASP A 59 -5.89 34.74 -5.03
N GLY A 60 -6.11 33.43 -5.23
CA GLY A 60 -5.09 32.39 -5.10
C GLY A 60 -4.78 31.98 -3.65
N ARG A 61 -5.56 32.46 -2.68
CA ARG A 61 -5.43 32.02 -1.28
C ARG A 61 -5.77 30.52 -1.17
N PRO A 62 -5.07 29.77 -0.31
CA PRO A 62 -5.36 28.36 -0.12
C PRO A 62 -6.70 28.17 0.58
N THR A 63 -7.38 27.09 0.21
CA THR A 63 -8.67 26.71 0.80
C THR A 63 -8.45 26.20 2.23
N PRO A 64 -9.21 26.71 3.22
CA PRO A 64 -9.09 26.21 4.58
C PRO A 64 -9.48 24.73 4.66
N LEU A 65 -8.81 23.98 5.55
CA LEU A 65 -9.06 22.55 5.72
C LEU A 65 -10.47 22.27 6.21
N LEU A 66 -11.16 21.34 5.55
CA LEU A 66 -12.47 20.90 5.96
C LEU A 66 -12.39 19.99 7.19
N HIS A 67 -13.40 20.02 8.07
CA HIS A 67 -13.38 19.26 9.33
C HIS A 67 -13.10 17.76 9.14
N LYS A 68 -13.80 17.11 8.20
CA LYS A 68 -13.60 15.68 7.93
C LYS A 68 -12.24 15.36 7.32
N GLN A 69 -11.69 16.26 6.50
CA GLN A 69 -10.35 16.12 5.94
C GLN A 69 -9.30 16.16 7.06
N LYS A 70 -9.43 17.13 7.99
CA LYS A 70 -8.59 17.21 9.19
C LYS A 70 -8.68 15.93 10.04
N LEU A 71 -9.89 15.41 10.29
CA LEU A 71 -10.07 14.17 11.05
C LEU A 71 -9.38 12.97 10.38
N ARG A 72 -9.49 12.84 9.05
CA ARG A 72 -8.78 11.79 8.30
C ARG A 72 -7.27 11.92 8.45
N MET A 73 -6.73 13.13 8.31
CA MET A 73 -5.29 13.38 8.45
C MET A 73 -4.78 13.01 9.86
N LEU A 74 -5.50 13.42 10.91
CA LEU A 74 -5.14 13.07 12.28
C LEU A 74 -5.17 11.56 12.51
N LYS A 75 -6.23 10.89 12.02
CA LYS A 75 -6.33 9.43 12.11
C LYS A 75 -5.16 8.72 11.41
N GLN A 76 -4.75 9.19 10.23
CA GLN A 76 -3.60 8.62 9.52
C GLN A 76 -2.28 8.85 10.25
N ARG A 77 -2.11 10.02 10.87
CA ARG A 77 -0.95 10.29 11.74
C ARG A 77 -0.91 9.32 12.92
N ASP A 78 -2.04 9.08 13.56
CA ASP A 78 -2.11 8.19 14.72
C ASP A 78 -1.80 6.73 14.33
N PHE A 79 -2.27 6.28 13.15
CA PHE A 79 -1.87 4.99 12.60
C PHE A 79 -0.37 4.92 12.31
N ALA A 80 0.20 5.95 11.70
CA ALA A 80 1.63 6.00 11.41
C ALA A 80 2.48 5.93 12.70
N SER A 81 2.11 6.70 13.74
CA SER A 81 2.79 6.64 15.05
C SER A 81 2.79 5.23 15.62
N ARG A 82 1.61 4.58 15.63
CA ARG A 82 1.47 3.22 16.14
C ARG A 82 2.28 2.20 15.36
N ILE A 83 2.35 2.32 14.03
CA ILE A 83 3.15 1.41 13.20
C ILE A 83 4.63 1.51 13.57
N VAL A 84 5.14 2.73 13.75
CA VAL A 84 6.55 2.97 14.13
C VAL A 84 6.83 2.42 15.52
N GLU A 85 5.95 2.70 16.50
CA GLU A 85 6.05 2.19 17.86
C GLU A 85 6.13 0.66 17.86
N LEU A 86 5.14 -0.01 17.26
CA LEU A 86 5.08 -1.48 17.22
C LEU A 86 6.28 -2.11 16.51
N SER A 87 6.75 -1.50 15.42
CA SER A 87 7.95 -1.98 14.72
C SER A 87 9.19 -1.89 15.62
N SER A 88 9.35 -0.77 16.33
CA SER A 88 10.49 -0.57 17.22
C SER A 88 10.48 -1.52 18.42
N GLU A 89 9.29 -1.83 18.96
CA GLU A 89 9.12 -2.81 20.03
C GLU A 89 9.50 -4.22 19.57
N LEU A 90 9.13 -4.59 18.34
CA LEU A 90 9.46 -5.88 17.75
C LEU A 90 10.97 -6.04 17.57
N ASP A 91 11.63 -5.02 17.01
CA ASP A 91 13.08 -4.99 16.82
C ASP A 91 13.82 -5.07 18.16
N PHE A 92 13.33 -4.34 19.16
CA PHE A 92 13.86 -4.42 20.52
C PHE A 92 13.70 -5.82 21.11
N ALA A 93 12.54 -6.46 20.97
CA ALA A 93 12.30 -7.80 21.48
C ALA A 93 13.25 -8.83 20.85
N LYS A 94 13.46 -8.74 19.53
CA LYS A 94 14.38 -9.61 18.79
C LYS A 94 15.82 -9.45 19.29
N THR A 95 16.32 -8.22 19.32
CA THR A 95 17.70 -7.93 19.75
C THR A 95 17.93 -8.31 21.22
N ARG A 96 16.93 -8.09 22.08
CA ARG A 96 16.99 -8.52 23.49
C ARG A 96 17.08 -10.04 23.61
N HIS A 97 16.30 -10.77 22.80
CA HIS A 97 16.30 -12.23 22.82
C HIS A 97 17.66 -12.80 22.39
N GLU A 98 18.23 -12.28 21.31
CA GLU A 98 19.58 -12.64 20.82
C GLU A 98 20.63 -12.42 21.91
N LYS A 99 20.65 -11.23 22.53
CA LYS A 99 21.56 -10.92 23.65
C LYS A 99 21.38 -11.85 24.84
N MET A 100 20.14 -12.25 25.16
CA MET A 100 19.88 -13.19 26.25
C MET A 100 20.41 -14.60 25.94
N ILE A 101 20.38 -15.03 24.68
CA ILE A 101 20.95 -16.32 24.27
C ILE A 101 22.48 -16.25 24.37
N GLU A 102 23.09 -15.20 23.81
CA GLU A 102 24.53 -14.98 23.86
C GLU A 102 25.05 -14.96 25.29
N ALA A 103 24.40 -14.19 26.18
CA ALA A 103 24.77 -14.13 27.59
C ALA A 103 24.69 -15.50 28.29
N LYS A 104 23.67 -16.32 27.98
CA LYS A 104 23.56 -17.68 28.53
C LYS A 104 24.66 -18.61 28.00
N GLU A 105 25.07 -18.45 26.75
CA GLU A 105 26.17 -19.23 26.18
C GLU A 105 27.51 -18.82 26.78
N GLU A 106 27.75 -17.52 26.96
CA GLU A 106 28.94 -16.99 27.64
C GLU A 106 29.01 -17.46 29.10
N GLU A 107 27.89 -17.42 29.82
CA GLU A 107 27.79 -17.95 31.18
C GLU A 107 28.14 -19.46 31.20
N ARG A 108 27.59 -20.25 30.28
CA ARG A 108 27.95 -21.68 30.16
C ARG A 108 29.43 -21.88 29.87
N LYS A 109 30.02 -21.08 28.98
CA LYS A 109 31.44 -21.13 28.62
C LYS A 109 32.32 -20.78 29.82
N THR A 110 31.99 -19.73 30.57
CA THR A 110 32.74 -19.32 31.77
C THR A 110 32.64 -20.35 32.88
N ILE A 111 31.46 -20.94 33.11
CA ILE A 111 31.31 -22.06 34.06
C ILE A 111 32.18 -23.24 33.64
N LEU A 112 32.19 -23.60 32.35
CA LEU A 112 32.99 -24.71 31.84
C LEU A 112 34.49 -24.45 31.95
N SER A 113 34.96 -23.24 31.61
CA SER A 113 36.38 -22.86 31.71
C SER A 113 36.87 -22.83 33.15
N ASN A 114 35.99 -22.47 34.09
CA ASN A 114 36.30 -22.42 35.52
C ASN A 114 36.16 -23.78 36.22
N ARG A 115 35.77 -24.86 35.52
CA ARG A 115 35.72 -26.20 36.13
C ARG A 115 37.13 -26.66 36.49
N LEU A 116 37.25 -27.24 37.68
CA LEU A 116 38.47 -27.91 38.11
C LEU A 116 38.77 -29.12 37.20
N LYS A 117 40.07 -29.44 37.09
CA LYS A 117 40.54 -30.60 36.32
C LYS A 117 39.83 -31.89 36.79
N PRO A 118 39.41 -32.77 35.86
CA PRO A 118 38.77 -34.03 36.21
C PRO A 118 39.74 -34.94 36.96
N LYS A 119 39.23 -35.74 37.91
CA LYS A 119 40.02 -36.67 38.75
C LYS A 119 39.48 -38.11 38.67
N GLY A 120 40.30 -39.08 39.08
CA GLY A 120 39.89 -40.48 39.25
C GLY A 120 39.52 -41.18 37.93
N LYS A 121 38.37 -41.87 37.93
CA LYS A 121 37.89 -42.69 36.79
C LYS A 121 37.72 -41.91 35.48
N ALA A 122 37.50 -40.59 35.56
CA ALA A 122 37.39 -39.73 34.38
C ALA A 122 38.71 -39.60 33.58
N LEU A 123 39.86 -39.90 34.17
CA LEU A 123 41.15 -39.92 33.47
C LEU A 123 41.39 -41.25 32.73
N LEU A 124 40.80 -42.35 33.20
CA LEU A 124 41.02 -43.70 32.68
C LEU A 124 40.36 -43.93 31.31
N ASN A 125 39.39 -43.08 30.95
CA ASN A 125 38.61 -43.19 29.71
C ASN A 125 39.18 -42.36 28.54
N LYS A 126 40.34 -41.69 28.69
CA LYS A 126 41.06 -41.09 27.57
C LYS A 126 41.96 -42.15 26.92
N LYS A 127 41.42 -42.91 25.97
CA LYS A 127 42.19 -43.65 24.96
C LYS A 127 41.99 -43.00 23.61
#